data_AF-A0A6J5CXF9-F1
#
_entry.id   AF-A0A6J5CXF9-F1
#
_cell.length_a   1.000
_cell.length_b   1.000
_cell.length_c   1.000
_cell.angle_alpha   90.00
_cell.angle_beta   90.00
_cell.angle_gamma   90.00
#
_symmetry.space_group_name_H-M   'P 1'
#
loop_
_entity.id
_entity.type
_entity.pdbx_description
1 polymer ?
#
loop_
_entity_poly.entity_id
_entity_poly.type
_entity_poly.pdbx_seq_one_letter_code
_entity_poly.pdbx_strand_id
1 'polypeptide(L)'
;MRLHAHEFLRRFLLHVLPHGLQRIRHYGLLSNRLRATRIAACRHLLGVPPAETRVTSRPDYRDRYAQLTGRSLRDCPVCRNGHMVCVECLLPGASPRAPPNDP
;
A
#
# COMPACT_ATOMS: atom_id res chain seq x y z
N MET A 1 11.13 19.91 14.20
CA MET A 1 11.73 20.18 12.88
C MET A 1 10.86 21.22 12.17
N ARG A 2 11.37 22.41 11.85
CA ARG A 2 10.63 23.45 11.11
C ARG A 2 10.94 23.32 9.62
N LEU A 3 9.91 23.16 8.79
CA LEU A 3 10.04 23.07 7.34
C LEU A 3 9.78 24.44 6.71
N HIS A 4 10.48 24.77 5.62
CA HIS A 4 10.12 25.93 4.80
C HIS A 4 8.72 25.75 4.20
N ALA A 5 7.99 26.86 4.01
CA ALA A 5 6.58 26.84 3.60
C ALA A 5 6.31 26.03 2.33
N HIS A 6 7.20 26.12 1.33
CA HIS A 6 7.09 25.38 0.08
C HIS A 6 7.19 23.85 0.29
N GLU A 7 8.11 23.41 1.13
CA GLU A 7 8.30 21.99 1.44
C GLU A 7 7.13 21.45 2.28
N PHE A 8 6.59 22.27 3.19
CA PHE A 8 5.37 21.93 3.92
C PHE A 8 4.19 21.73 2.97
N LEU A 9 3.92 22.68 2.07
CA LEU A 9 2.83 22.58 1.10
C LEU A 9 2.98 21.35 0.20
N ARG A 10 4.18 21.08 -0.31
CA ARG A 10 4.46 19.91 -1.14
C ARG A 10 4.11 18.61 -0.42
N ARG A 11 4.54 18.45 0.84
CA ARG A 11 4.23 17.25 1.64
C ARG A 11 2.76 17.17 2.02
N PHE A 12 2.15 18.30 2.39
CA PHE A 12 0.75 18.37 2.78
C PHE A 12 -0.16 17.92 1.64
N LEU A 13 0.10 18.38 0.41
CA LEU A 13 -0.70 18.04 -0.76
C LEU A 13 -0.58 16.56 -1.17
N LEU A 14 0.48 15.84 -0.79
CA LEU A 14 0.56 14.38 -0.99
C LEU A 14 -0.48 13.61 -0.16
N HIS A 15 -0.99 14.21 0.92
CA HIS A 15 -2.02 13.60 1.78
C HIS A 15 -3.44 14.04 1.41
N VAL A 16 -3.58 15.08 0.58
CA VAL A 16 -4.87 15.54 0.07
C VAL A 16 -5.24 14.69 -1.13
N LEU A 17 -6.46 14.16 -1.11
CA LEU A 17 -6.97 13.37 -2.21
C LEU A 17 -7.24 14.29 -3.42
N PRO A 18 -6.68 14.02 -4.62
CA PRO A 18 -6.92 14.85 -5.79
C PRO A 18 -8.41 14.96 -6.13
N HIS A 19 -8.79 16.08 -6.75
CA HIS A 19 -10.17 16.29 -7.19
C HIS A 19 -10.63 15.17 -8.14
N GLY A 20 -11.87 14.67 -7.92
CA GLY A 20 -12.43 13.54 -8.67
C GLY A 20 -12.06 12.16 -8.14
N LEU A 21 -11.14 12.06 -7.16
CA LEU A 21 -10.90 10.82 -6.43
C LEU A 21 -11.69 10.83 -5.13
N GLN A 22 -12.37 9.72 -4.83
CA GLN A 22 -13.12 9.53 -3.58
C GLN A 22 -12.46 8.49 -2.68
N ARG A 23 -12.27 8.83 -1.40
CA ARG A 23 -11.80 7.88 -0.40
C ARG A 23 -12.95 6.97 -0.01
N ILE A 24 -13.03 5.79 -0.61
CA ILE A 24 -14.03 4.78 -0.27
C ILE A 24 -13.68 4.21 1.12
N ARG A 25 -14.55 4.45 2.09
CA ARG A 25 -14.51 3.78 3.39
C ARG A 25 -15.47 2.61 3.35
N HIS A 26 -14.95 1.40 3.42
CA HIS A 26 -15.79 0.21 3.47
C HIS A 26 -16.34 0.01 4.89
N TYR A 27 -17.65 -0.10 5.03
CA TYR A 27 -18.35 -0.45 6.26
C TYR A 27 -19.02 -1.83 6.13
N GLY A 28 -19.48 -2.39 7.25
CA GLY A 28 -20.18 -3.66 7.24
C GLY A 28 -19.31 -4.82 6.74
N LEU A 29 -19.82 -5.56 5.75
CA LEU A 29 -19.20 -6.77 5.22
C LEU A 29 -17.78 -6.56 4.72
N LEU A 30 -17.52 -5.43 4.06
CA LEU A 30 -16.22 -5.12 3.42
C LEU A 30 -15.28 -4.30 4.31
N SER A 31 -15.64 -4.04 5.57
CA SER A 31 -14.80 -3.28 6.49
C SER A 31 -13.47 -3.99 6.76
N ASN A 32 -12.34 -3.26 6.73
CA ASN A 32 -11.01 -3.89 6.72
C ASN A 32 -10.76 -4.86 7.89
N ARG A 33 -11.26 -4.53 9.09
CA ARG A 33 -11.16 -5.38 10.30
C ARG A 33 -11.85 -6.74 10.13
N LEU A 34 -13.00 -6.78 9.45
CA LEU A 34 -13.87 -7.96 9.38
C LEU A 34 -13.93 -8.58 7.98
N ARG A 35 -13.32 -7.92 6.99
CA ARG A 35 -13.43 -8.29 5.57
C ARG A 35 -12.98 -9.73 5.33
N ALA A 36 -11.83 -10.13 5.88
CA ALA A 36 -11.28 -11.45 5.67
C ALA A 36 -12.23 -12.55 6.20
N THR A 37 -12.67 -12.42 7.45
CA THR A 37 -13.53 -13.40 8.12
C THR A 37 -14.94 -13.42 7.51
N ARG A 38 -15.53 -12.25 7.27
CA ARG A 38 -16.89 -12.14 6.72
C ARG A 38 -16.98 -12.61 5.27
N ILE A 39 -15.99 -12.30 4.42
CA ILE A 39 -15.97 -12.81 3.05
C ILE A 39 -15.83 -14.33 3.04
N ALA A 40 -14.99 -14.91 3.91
CA ALA A 40 -14.86 -16.35 4.03
C ALA A 40 -16.18 -17.01 4.43
N ALA A 41 -16.88 -16.46 5.44
CA ALA A 41 -18.20 -16.93 5.85
C ALA A 41 -19.24 -16.83 4.72
N CYS A 42 -19.27 -15.73 3.97
CA CYS A 42 -20.15 -15.60 2.80
C CYS A 42 -19.87 -16.66 1.73
N ARG A 43 -18.59 -16.93 1.42
CA ARG A 43 -18.24 -17.98 0.45
C ARG A 43 -18.71 -19.35 0.88
N HIS A 44 -18.53 -19.69 2.17
CA HIS A 44 -19.02 -20.94 2.74
C HIS A 44 -20.54 -21.07 2.60
N LEU A 45 -21.29 -20.02 3.00
CA LEU A 45 -22.76 -20.01 2.89
C LEU A 45 -23.25 -20.11 1.45
N LEU A 46 -22.50 -19.56 0.49
CA LEU A 46 -22.82 -19.61 -0.93
C LEU A 46 -22.34 -20.91 -1.62
N GLY A 47 -21.70 -21.82 -0.89
CA GLY A 47 -21.12 -23.05 -1.47
C GLY A 47 -19.99 -22.79 -2.47
N VAL A 48 -19.37 -21.60 -2.41
CA VAL A 48 -18.28 -21.23 -3.31
C VAL A 48 -16.97 -21.75 -2.72
N PRO A 49 -16.17 -22.52 -3.47
CA PRO A 49 -14.89 -23.00 -2.98
C PRO A 49 -14.00 -21.81 -2.55
N PRO A 50 -13.14 -21.99 -1.53
CA PRO A 50 -12.21 -20.95 -1.14
C PRO A 50 -11.43 -20.51 -2.37
N ALA A 51 -11.39 -19.20 -2.62
CA ALA A 51 -10.58 -18.66 -3.69
C ALA A 51 -9.14 -19.12 -3.44
N GLU A 52 -8.60 -19.94 -4.34
CA GLU A 52 -7.18 -20.23 -4.33
C GLU A 52 -6.47 -18.89 -4.29
N THR A 53 -5.64 -18.68 -3.28
CA THR A 53 -4.72 -17.54 -3.25
C THR A 53 -3.77 -17.77 -4.41
N ARG A 54 -4.16 -17.37 -5.63
CA ARG A 54 -3.24 -17.21 -6.72
C ARG A 54 -2.24 -16.19 -6.20
N VAL A 55 -1.09 -16.69 -5.76
CA VAL A 55 0.14 -15.92 -5.67
C VAL A 55 0.49 -15.62 -7.12
N THR A 56 -0.31 -14.78 -7.78
CA THR A 56 0.20 -14.03 -8.91
C THR A 56 1.34 -13.25 -8.30
N SER A 57 2.57 -13.55 -8.70
CA SER A 57 3.69 -12.64 -8.57
C SER A 57 3.30 -11.36 -9.29
N ARG A 58 2.49 -10.54 -8.62
CA ARG A 58 2.16 -9.21 -9.12
C ARG A 58 3.51 -8.54 -9.27
N PRO A 59 3.81 -7.98 -10.46
CA PRO A 59 5.08 -7.28 -10.65
C PRO A 59 5.23 -6.26 -9.53
N ASP A 60 6.44 -6.19 -8.98
CA ASP A 60 6.76 -5.20 -7.95
C ASP A 60 6.33 -3.82 -8.47
N TYR A 61 5.89 -2.94 -7.57
CA TYR A 61 5.47 -1.59 -7.97
C TYR A 61 6.58 -0.87 -8.74
N ARG A 62 7.85 -1.19 -8.45
CA ARG A 62 9.02 -0.68 -9.17
C ARG A 62 9.04 -1.12 -10.62
N ASP A 63 8.71 -2.38 -10.89
CA ASP A 63 8.66 -2.94 -12.23
C ASP A 63 7.47 -2.36 -13.01
N ARG A 64 6.32 -2.21 -12.35
CA ARG A 64 5.15 -1.55 -12.94
C ARG A 64 5.41 -0.08 -13.27
N TYR A 65 6.11 0.64 -12.41
CA TYR A 65 6.51 2.03 -12.67
C TYR A 65 7.44 2.13 -13.89
N ALA A 66 8.39 1.21 -14.01
CA ALA A 66 9.29 1.16 -15.17
C ALA A 66 8.53 0.91 -16.48
N GLN A 67 7.57 -0.03 -16.47
CA GLN A 67 6.73 -0.30 -17.65
C GLN A 67 5.90 0.92 -18.07
N LEU A 68 5.36 1.68 -17.12
CA LEU A 68 4.48 2.83 -17.41
C LEU A 68 5.24 4.08 -17.82
N THR A 69 6.45 4.29 -17.30
CA THR A 69 7.18 5.57 -17.43
C THR A 69 8.47 5.45 -18.25
N GLY A 70 8.92 4.23 -18.54
CA GLY A 70 10.23 3.95 -19.15
C GLY A 70 11.41 4.22 -18.22
N ARG A 71 11.18 4.55 -16.93
CA ARG A 71 12.23 4.87 -15.95
C ARG A 71 12.18 3.89 -14.78
N SER A 72 13.32 3.35 -14.36
CA SER A 72 13.35 2.42 -13.25
C SER A 72 13.56 3.14 -11.91
N LEU A 73 12.75 2.80 -10.90
CA LEU A 73 13.00 3.25 -9.52
C LEU A 73 14.24 2.58 -8.90
N ARG A 74 14.90 1.68 -9.63
CA ARG A 74 16.19 1.10 -9.25
C ARG A 74 17.35 1.97 -9.73
N ASP A 75 17.13 2.95 -10.60
CA ASP A 75 18.22 3.78 -11.11
C ASP A 75 18.73 4.74 -10.04
N CYS A 76 20.04 4.96 -10.02
CA CYS A 76 20.67 5.90 -9.11
C CYS A 76 20.20 7.33 -9.45
N PRO A 77 19.61 8.07 -8.50
CA PRO A 77 19.08 9.41 -8.77
C PRO A 77 20.18 10.44 -9.08
N VAL A 78 21.45 10.13 -8.79
CA VAL A 78 22.59 11.02 -9.01
C VAL A 78 23.21 10.79 -10.38
N CYS A 79 23.71 9.58 -10.64
CA CYS A 79 24.46 9.29 -11.87
C CYS A 79 23.59 8.76 -13.02
N ARG A 80 22.36 8.30 -12.74
CA ARG A 80 21.38 7.71 -13.70
C ARG A 80 21.85 6.49 -14.50
N ASN A 81 23.12 6.08 -14.39
CA ASN A 81 23.70 4.94 -15.09
C ASN A 81 23.86 3.70 -14.18
N GLY A 82 23.84 3.87 -12.86
CA GLY A 82 23.96 2.77 -11.89
C GLY A 82 22.62 2.31 -11.34
N HIS A 83 22.56 1.05 -10.86
CA HIS A 83 21.39 0.52 -10.15
C HIS A 83 21.63 0.46 -8.63
N MET A 84 20.64 0.95 -7.88
CA MET A 84 20.51 0.84 -6.44
C MET A 84 20.14 -0.60 -6.07
N VAL A 85 20.98 -1.24 -5.26
CA VAL A 85 20.74 -2.58 -4.70
C VAL A 85 20.35 -2.45 -3.23
N CYS A 86 19.35 -3.22 -2.79
CA CYS A 86 18.99 -3.25 -1.38
C CYS A 86 20.03 -4.08 -0.61
N VAL A 87 20.78 -3.42 0.28
CA VAL A 87 21.79 -4.08 1.13
C VAL A 87 21.16 -4.64 2.39
N GLU A 88 20.19 -3.93 2.95
CA GLU A 88 19.48 -4.33 4.17
C GLU A 88 18.05 -3.75 4.18
N CYS A 89 17.10 -4.54 4.69
CA CYS A 89 15.75 -4.11 4.98
C CYS A 89 15.57 -3.98 6.50
N LEU A 90 15.49 -2.75 6.99
CA LEU A 90 15.21 -2.50 8.40
C LEU A 90 13.75 -2.84 8.71
N LEU A 91 13.52 -3.81 9.60
CA LEU A 91 12.19 -4.15 10.08
C LEU A 91 11.69 -3.07 11.06
N PRO A 92 10.37 -2.83 11.15
CA PRO A 92 9.82 -1.95 12.16
C PRO A 92 10.23 -2.40 13.57
N GLY A 93 10.83 -1.50 14.37
CA GLY A 93 11.28 -1.82 15.73
C GLY A 93 10.16 -2.16 16.72
N ALA A 94 8.91 -1.87 16.36
CA ALA A 94 7.72 -2.31 17.07
C ALA A 94 6.58 -2.58 16.07
N SER A 95 5.74 -3.56 16.37
CA SER A 95 4.48 -3.73 15.64
C SER A 95 3.58 -2.52 15.88
N PRO A 96 2.80 -2.07 14.87
CA PRO A 96 1.76 -1.08 15.08
C PRO A 96 0.87 -1.58 16.22
N ARG A 97 0.73 -0.80 17.31
CA ARG A 97 -0.16 -1.17 18.41
C ARG A 97 -1.57 -1.32 17.84
N ALA A 98 -2.17 -2.50 18.03
CA ALA A 98 -3.60 -2.65 17.77
C ALA A 98 -4.36 -1.63 18.64
N PRO A 99 -5.49 -1.08 18.15
CA PRO A 99 -6.37 -0.31 19.02
C PRO A 99 -6.75 -1.17 20.24
N PRO A 100 -6.85 -0.57 21.45
CA PRO A 100 -7.23 -1.31 22.65
C PRO A 100 -8.54 -2.06 22.43
N ASN A 101 -8.65 -3.26 23.01
CA ASN A 101 -9.92 -3.99 23.01
C ASN A 101 -10.93 -3.20 23.83
N ASP A 102 -12.11 -2.95 23.26
CA ASP A 102 -13.25 -2.43 24.02
C ASP A 102 -13.63 -3.44 25.12
N PRO A 103 -14.11 -2.97 26.30
CA PRO A 103 -14.46 -3.82 27.43
C PRO A 103 -15.64 -4.77 27.15
#